data_AF-A0A510JEW5-F1
#
_entry.id   AF-A0A510JEW5-F1
#
_cell.length_a   1.000
_cell.length_b   1.000
_cell.length_c   1.000
_cell.angle_alpha   90.00
_cell.angle_beta   90.00
_cell.angle_gamma   90.00
#
_symmetry.space_group_name_H-M   'P 1'
#
loop_
_entity.id
_entity.type
_entity.pdbx_description
1 polymer ?
#
loop_
_entity_poly.entity_id
_entity_poly.type
_entity_poly.pdbx_seq_one_letter_code
_entity_poly.pdbx_strand_id
1 'polypeptide(L)' 'MKQGYFSKDLLVTKRIKLEDIVNEGFEALVKEKSQVKILVSPK' A
#
# COMPACT_ATOMS: atom_id res chain seq x y z
N MET A 1 4.10 -14.85 -1.76
CA MET A 1 5.30 -14.69 -0.88
C MET A 1 5.51 -15.96 -0.04
N LYS A 2 5.76 -17.12 -0.67
CA LYS A 2 5.82 -18.42 0.06
C LYS A 2 7.22 -18.79 0.58
N GLN A 3 8.27 -18.24 -0.02
CA GLN A 3 9.67 -18.54 0.32
C GLN A 3 10.33 -17.45 1.19
N GLY A 4 9.56 -16.50 1.74
CA GLY A 4 10.09 -15.47 2.66
C GLY A 4 10.90 -14.32 2.02
N TYR A 5 11.36 -14.45 0.77
CA TYR A 5 12.17 -13.43 0.08
C TYR A 5 11.54 -12.02 0.02
N PHE A 6 10.21 -11.95 -0.04
CA PHE A 6 9.48 -10.70 -0.09
C PHE A 6 8.68 -10.56 1.19
N SER A 7 9.29 -9.99 2.22
CA SER A 7 8.61 -9.72 3.48
C SER A 7 7.60 -8.60 3.29
N LYS A 8 6.35 -8.85 3.73
CA LYS A 8 5.29 -7.84 3.73
C LYS A 8 5.68 -6.61 4.56
N ASP A 9 6.48 -6.81 5.62
CA ASP A 9 6.85 -5.75 6.57
C ASP A 9 7.87 -4.79 5.96
N LEU A 10 8.58 -5.22 4.91
CA LEU A 10 9.52 -4.38 4.17
C LEU A 10 8.86 -3.64 3.00
N LEU A 11 7.76 -4.15 2.46
CA LEU A 11 7.19 -3.66 1.21
C LEU A 11 5.86 -2.92 1.39
N VAL A 12 5.07 -3.27 2.41
CA VAL A 12 3.76 -2.65 2.65
C VAL A 12 3.95 -1.44 3.55
N THR A 13 3.87 -0.25 2.96
CA THR A 13 4.06 1.03 3.66
C THR A 13 2.76 1.63 4.18
N LYS A 14 1.62 1.23 3.62
CA LYS A 14 0.30 1.72 4.05
C LYS A 14 -0.81 0.68 3.80
N ARG A 15 -1.84 0.73 4.63
CA ARG A 15 -3.07 -0.06 4.49
C ARG A 15 -4.26 0.89 4.54
N ILE A 16 -5.16 0.77 3.58
CA ILE A 16 -6.33 1.65 3.44
C ILE A 16 -7.58 0.82 3.17
N LYS A 17 -8.75 1.43 3.37
CA LYS A 17 -10.02 0.88 2.93
C LYS A 17 -10.32 1.26 1.48
N LEU A 18 -11.26 0.55 0.86
CA LEU A 18 -11.67 0.82 -0.52
C LEU A 18 -12.26 2.23 -0.70
N GLU A 19 -12.98 2.74 0.30
CA GLU A 19 -13.54 4.09 0.30
C GLU A 19 -12.47 5.19 0.12
N ASP A 20 -11.24 4.93 0.55
CA ASP A 20 -10.14 5.89 0.51
C ASP A 20 -9.20 5.72 -0.69
N ILE A 21 -9.50 4.82 -1.63
CA ILE A 21 -8.57 4.41 -2.70
C ILE A 21 -8.08 5.58 -3.56
N VAL A 22 -8.90 6.61 -3.75
CA VAL A 22 -8.53 7.78 -4.55
C VAL A 22 -7.53 8.65 -3.80
N ASN A 23 -7.93 9.19 -2.64
CA ASN A 23 -7.13 10.16 -1.89
C ASN A 23 -5.92 9.51 -1.19
N GLU A 24 -6.14 8.40 -0.48
CA GLU A 24 -5.11 7.75 0.35
C GLU A 24 -4.31 6.69 -0.43
N GLY A 25 -4.79 6.30 -1.61
CA GLY A 25 -4.15 5.32 -2.50
C GLY A 25 -3.41 5.98 -3.66
N PHE A 26 -4.17 6.39 -4.69
CA PHE A 26 -3.59 6.89 -5.93
C PHE A 26 -2.89 8.24 -5.75
N GLU A 27 -3.55 9.22 -5.14
CA GLU A 27 -2.94 10.54 -4.94
C GLU A 27 -1.72 10.47 -4.03
N ALA A 28 -1.79 9.68 -2.96
CA ALA A 28 -0.66 9.45 -2.06
C ALA A 28 0.56 8.89 -2.81
N LEU A 29 0.37 7.92 -3.72
CA LEU A 29 1.47 7.37 -4.52
C LEU A 29 2.09 8.39 -5.49
N VAL A 30 1.29 9.32 -6.01
CA VAL A 30 1.80 10.39 -6.90
C VAL A 30 2.63 11.39 -6.10
N LYS A 31 2.13 11.80 -4.92
CA LYS A 31 2.69 12.87 -4.09
C LYS A 31 3.86 12.39 -3.21
N GLU A 32 3.77 11.19 -2.63
CA GLU A 32 4.71 10.67 -1.64
C GLU A 32 5.64 9.60 -2.25
N LYS A 33 6.87 9.99 -2.58
CA LYS A 33 7.87 9.08 -3.19
C LYS A 33 8.41 8.01 -2.24
N SER A 34 8.14 8.10 -0.94
CA SER A 34 8.51 7.11 0.07
C SER A 34 7.57 5.91 0.13
N GLN A 35 6.39 5.98 -0.51
CA GLN A 35 5.44 4.87 -0.53
C GLN A 35 5.94 3.78 -1.48
N VAL A 36 6.09 2.56 -0.96
CA VAL A 36 6.53 1.39 -1.74
C VAL A 36 5.33 0.59 -2.22
N LYS A 37 4.39 0.27 -1.31
CA LYS A 37 3.18 -0.47 -1.65
C LYS A 37 2.06 -0.18 -0.68
N ILE A 38 0.91 0.21 -1.22
CA ILE A 38 -0.33 0.38 -0.47
C ILE A 38 -1.21 -0.84 -0.70
N LEU A 39 -1.72 -1.44 0.39
CA LEU A 39 -2.72 -2.50 0.30
C LEU A 39 -4.10 -1.95 0.60
N VAL A 40 -5.05 -2.26 -0.28
CA VAL A 40 -6.45 -1.85 -0.15
C VAL A 40 -7.27 -3.05 0.32
N SER A 41 -8.01 -2.87 1.41
CA SER A 41 -8.99 -3.85 1.87
C SER A 41 -10.37 -3.51 1.27
N PRO A 42 -11.09 -4.50 0.70
CA PRO A 42 -12.45 -4.30 0.21
C PRO A 42 -13.49 -4.15 1.33
N LYS A 43 -13.11 -4.40 2.59
CA LYS A 43 -13.92 -4.22 3.81
C LYS A 43 -13.19 -3.30 4.79
#